data_AF-A0A7M2YUM3-F1
#
_entry.id   AF-A0A7M2YUM3-F1
#
_cell.length_a   1.000
_cell.length_b   1.000
_cell.length_c   1.000
_cell.angle_alpha   90.00
_cell.angle_beta   90.00
_cell.angle_gamma   90.00
#
_symmetry.space_group_name_H-M   'P 1'
#
loop_
_entity.id
_entity.type
_entity.pdbx_description
1 polymer ?
#
loop_
_entity_poly.entity_id
_entity_poly.type
_entity_poly.pdbx_seq_one_letter_code
_entity_poly.pdbx_strand_id
1 'polypeptide(L)' 'MWPTALRHGGTFSIPRSHAVWNETHPNDVVQPGEHVHHENGIRDDDRAENLRRMDAAEHEGMHGRAARRSRDAAGRFAA' A
#
# COMPACT_ATOMS: atom_id res chain seq x y z
N MET A 1 5.93 -3.26 21.92
CA MET A 1 5.00 -2.47 21.11
C MET A 1 5.58 -2.44 19.70
N TRP A 2 4.97 -3.15 18.75
CA TRP A 2 5.50 -3.29 17.38
C TRP A 2 5.37 -1.93 16.66
N PRO A 3 6.41 -1.43 15.97
CA PRO A 3 6.37 -0.08 15.42
C PRO A 3 5.28 -0.01 14.36
N THR A 4 4.14 0.58 14.74
CA THR A 4 3.02 0.79 13.83
C THR A 4 3.47 1.90 12.90
N ALA A 5 3.83 1.54 11.66
CA ALA A 5 4.38 2.46 10.67
C ALA A 5 3.56 3.77 10.66
N LEU A 6 4.18 4.85 11.12
CA LEU A 6 3.54 6.15 11.24
C LEU A 6 4.14 7.15 10.28
N ARG A 7 3.22 7.60 9.42
CA ARG A 7 3.07 8.85 8.68
C ARG A 7 4.07 9.16 7.56
N HIS A 8 3.57 9.03 6.32
CA HIS A 8 3.89 10.01 5.28
C HIS A 8 2.69 10.33 4.38
N GLY A 9 2.55 11.63 4.06
CA GLY A 9 1.98 12.13 2.80
C GLY A 9 0.52 11.83 2.48
N GLY A 10 -0.43 12.42 3.21
CA GLY A 10 -1.82 12.64 2.75
C GLY A 10 -2.69 11.43 2.39
N THR A 11 -2.14 10.20 2.39
CA THR A 11 -2.82 9.00 1.89
C THR A 11 -2.53 7.80 2.79
N PHE A 12 -3.54 6.95 2.94
CA PHE A 12 -3.79 6.07 4.08
C PHE A 12 -2.74 4.96 4.26
N SER A 13 -1.94 5.02 5.34
CA SER A 13 -1.57 3.76 6.00
C SER A 13 -2.81 3.22 6.72
N ILE A 14 -3.02 1.90 6.66
CA ILE A 14 -4.18 1.26 7.28
C ILE A 14 -3.68 0.45 8.49
N PRO A 15 -3.87 0.94 9.72
CA PRO A 15 -3.32 0.28 10.91
C PRO A 15 -3.79 -1.17 11.10
N ARG A 16 -5.03 -1.49 10.71
CA ARG A 16 -5.57 -2.87 10.77
C ARG A 16 -4.76 -3.85 9.93
N SER A 17 -4.40 -3.48 8.71
CA SER A 17 -3.63 -4.33 7.81
C SER A 17 -2.20 -4.56 8.31
N HIS A 18 -1.61 -3.56 8.98
CA HIS A 18 -0.31 -3.71 9.64
C HIS A 18 -0.38 -4.69 10.82
N ALA A 19 -1.47 -4.67 11.58
CA ALA A 19 -1.68 -5.63 12.67
C ALA A 19 -1.78 -7.06 12.13
N VAL A 20 -2.61 -7.28 11.09
CA VAL A 20 -2.77 -8.61 10.48
C VAL A 20 -1.46 -9.11 9.87
N TRP A 21 -0.71 -8.24 9.17
CA TRP A 21 0.60 -8.60 8.65
C TRP A 21 1.56 -9.03 9.77
N ASN A 22 1.71 -8.22 10.82
CA ASN A 22 2.64 -8.50 11.91
C ASN A 22 2.28 -9.76 12.72
N GLU A 23 0.99 -10.06 12.85
CA GLU A 23 0.51 -11.29 13.50
C GLU A 23 0.84 -12.54 12.67
N THR A 24 0.68 -12.46 11.35
CA THR A 24 0.91 -13.58 10.43
C THR A 24 2.38 -13.75 10.01
N HIS A 25 3.18 -12.69 10.12
CA HIS A 25 4.59 -12.65 9.74
C HIS A 25 5.47 -12.13 10.90
N PRO A 26 5.55 -12.85 12.04
CA PRO A 26 6.25 -12.37 13.23
C PRO A 26 7.76 -12.17 13.05
N ASN A 27 8.34 -12.78 12.02
CA ASN A 27 9.76 -12.64 11.65
C ASN A 27 10.01 -11.60 10.55
N ASP A 28 8.96 -11.04 9.93
CA ASP A 28 9.05 -10.04 8.86
C ASP A 28 8.07 -8.89 9.10
N VAL A 29 8.16 -8.28 10.28
CA VAL A 29 7.22 -7.22 10.67
C VAL A 29 7.51 -5.90 9.98
N VAL A 30 6.44 -5.14 9.77
CA VAL A 30 6.50 -3.84 9.10
C VAL A 30 7.40 -2.89 9.88
N GLN A 31 8.44 -2.37 9.22
CA GLN A 31 9.37 -1.39 9.79
C GLN A 31 8.89 0.05 9.55
N PRO A 32 9.43 1.03 10.30
CA PRO A 32 9.18 2.45 10.00
C PRO A 32 9.53 2.79 8.55
N GLY A 33 8.59 3.41 7.83
CA GLY A 33 8.74 3.75 6.42
C GLY A 33 8.33 2.63 5.44
N GLU A 34 7.89 1.49 5.94
CA GLU A 34 7.32 0.42 5.10
C GLU A 34 5.80 0.42 5.15
N HIS A 35 5.20 -0.13 4.11
CA HIS A 35 3.75 -0.11 3.88
C HIS A 35 3.21 -1.51 3.64
N VAL A 36 1.96 -1.72 4.04
CA VAL A 36 1.19 -2.90 3.64
C VAL A 36 0.24 -2.49 2.52
N HIS A 37 0.32 -3.19 1.40
CA HIS A 37 -0.49 -2.98 0.21
C HIS A 37 -1.51 -4.12 0.04
N HIS A 38 -2.73 -3.77 -0.37
CA HIS A 38 -3.76 -4.73 -0.78
C HIS A 38 -3.61 -5.03 -2.27
N GLU A 39 -3.15 -6.22 -2.63
CA GLU A 39 -2.84 -6.57 -4.02
C GLU A 39 -4.08 -6.58 -4.93
N ASN A 40 -5.25 -6.93 -4.38
CA ASN A 40 -6.51 -6.89 -5.12
C ASN A 40 -7.16 -5.49 -5.21
N GLY A 41 -6.57 -4.46 -4.58
CA GLY A 41 -7.12 -3.11 -4.51
C GLY A 41 -8.37 -2.95 -3.63
N ILE A 42 -8.84 -4.00 -2.97
CA ILE A 42 -9.96 -3.97 -2.03
C ILE A 42 -9.41 -3.62 -0.66
N ARG A 43 -9.64 -2.37 -0.25
CA ARG A 43 -9.05 -1.79 0.97
C ARG A 43 -9.41 -2.56 2.24
N ASP A 44 -10.58 -3.19 2.29
CA ASP A 44 -11.10 -3.87 3.49
C ASP A 44 -10.78 -5.37 3.54
N ASP A 45 -10.08 -5.91 2.54
CA ASP A 45 -9.72 -7.32 2.49
C ASP A 45 -8.36 -7.59 3.15
N ASP A 46 -8.35 -7.74 4.47
CA ASP A 46 -7.14 -7.94 5.28
C ASP A 46 -6.66 -9.40 5.34
N ARG A 47 -7.13 -10.31 4.48
CA ARG A 47 -6.56 -11.66 4.45
C ARG A 47 -5.07 -11.58 4.16
N ALA A 48 -4.24 -12.28 4.94
CA ALA A 48 -2.78 -12.18 4.83
C ALA A 48 -2.25 -12.49 3.43
N GLU A 49 -2.91 -13.39 2.70
CA GLU A 49 -2.63 -13.72 1.29
C GLU A 49 -2.88 -12.57 0.30
N ASN A 50 -3.66 -11.55 0.68
CA ASN A 50 -3.94 -10.35 -0.12
C ASN A 50 -3.07 -9.15 0.30
N LEU A 51 -2.27 -9.30 1.35
CA LEU A 51 -1.41 -8.26 1.87
C LEU A 51 0.00 -8.46 1.35
N ARG A 52 0.67 -7.35 1.02
CA ARG A 52 2.09 -7.36 0.64
C ARG A 52 2.82 -6.19 1.32
N ARG A 53 3.96 -6.49 1.94
CA ARG A 53 4.89 -5.47 2.44
C ARG A 53 5.64 -4.83 1.26
N MET A 54 5.73 -3.50 1.26
CA MET A 54 6.42 -2.71 0.25
C MET A 54 7.24 -1.60 0.92
N ASP A 55 8.37 -1.23 0.31
CA ASP A 55 9.11 -0.03 0.71
C ASP A 55 8.35 1.25 0.27
N ALA A 56 8.61 2.38 0.94
CA ALA A 56 7.97 3.66 0.63
C ALA A 56 8.20 4.14 -0.81
N ALA A 57 9.39 3.96 -1.38
CA ALA A 57 9.72 4.38 -2.73
C ALA A 57 9.02 3.52 -3.80
N GLU A 58 8.89 2.21 -3.57
CA GLU A 58 8.16 1.26 -4.42
C GLU A 58 6.66 1.58 -4.38
N HIS A 59 6.13 1.89 -3.20
CA HIS A 59 4.73 2.24 -3.00
C HIS A 59 4.36 3.59 -3.65
N GLU A 60 5.17 4.63 -3.46
CA GLU A 60 4.96 5.94 -4.10
C GLU A 60 5.08 5.85 -5.64
N GLY A 61 6.05 5.09 -6.13
CA GLY A 61 6.24 4.84 -7.56
C GLY A 61 5.04 4.14 -8.22
N MET A 62 4.38 3.22 -7.52
CA MET A 62 3.21 2.50 -8.04
C MET A 62 1.98 3.42 -8.16
N HIS A 63 1.72 4.26 -7.17
CA HIS A 63 0.63 5.25 -7.24
C HIS A 63 0.90 6.35 -8.28
N GLY A 64 2.15 6.80 -8.41
CA GLY A 64 2.55 7.73 -9.47
C GLY A 64 2.33 7.16 -10.88
N ARG A 65 2.59 5.86 -11.09
CA ARG A 65 2.33 5.17 -12.37
C ARG A 65 0.84 4.94 -12.62
N ALA A 66 0.04 4.64 -11.60
CA ALA A 66 -1.41 4.50 -11.74
C ALA A 66 -2.08 5.83 -12.15
N ALA A 67 -1.67 6.96 -11.55
CA ALA A 67 -2.16 8.29 -11.92
C ALA A 67 -1.78 8.71 -13.35
N ARG A 68 -0.61 8.29 -13.85
CA ARG A 68 -0.19 8.53 -15.23
C ARG A 68 -1.05 7.74 -16.23
N ARG A 69 -1.36 6.47 -15.95
CA ARG A 69 -2.25 5.64 -16.80
C ARG A 69 -3.67 6.20 -16.93
N SER A 70 -4.23 6.79 -15.86
CA SER A 70 -5.52 7.48 -15.95
C SER A 70 -5.50 8.72 -16.85
N ARG A 71 -4.36 9.40 -16.97
CA ARG A 71 -4.22 10.59 -17.82
C ARG A 71 -4.12 10.20 -19.31
N ASP A 72 -3.42 9.12 -19.62
CA ASP A 72 -3.31 8.61 -21.00
C ASP A 72 -4.62 7.97 -21.49
N ALA A 73 -5.38 7.31 -20.61
CA ALA A 73 -6.70 6.77 -20.95
C ALA A 73 -7.76 7.85 -21.23
N ALA A 74 -7.64 9.03 -20.61
CA ALA A 74 -8.51 10.19 -20.87
C ALA A 74 -8.09 10.99 -22.11
N GLY A 75 -6.94 10.71 -22.71
CA GLY A 75 -6.32 11.52 -23.77
C GLY A 75 -6.63 11.10 -25.22
N ARG A 76 -7.51 10.12 -25.46
CA ARG A 76 -7.75 9.58 -26.82
C ARG A 76 -9.14 9.86 -27.41
N PHE A 77 -9.84 10.86 -26.89
CA PHE A 77 -11.05 11.41 -27.50
C PHE A 77 -11.04 12.94 -27.43
N ALA A 78 -10.23 13.57 -28.26
CA ALA A 78 -10.43 14.98 -28.62
C ALA A 78 -9.95 15.19 -30.07
N ALA A 79 -10.95 15.37 -30.94
CA ALA A 79 -11.01 15.97 -32.28
C ALA A 79 -9.76 15.94 -33.17
#